data_AF-A0A7Y5G204-F1
#
_entry.id   AF-A0A7Y5G204-F1
#
_cell.length_a   1.000
_cell.length_b   1.000
_cell.length_c   1.000
_cell.angle_alpha   90.00
_cell.angle_beta   90.00
_cell.angle_gamma   90.00
#
_symmetry.space_group_name_H-M   'P 1'
#
loop_
_entity.id
_entity.type
_entity.pdbx_description
1 polymer ?
#
loop_
_entity_poly.entity_id
_entity_poly.type
_entity_poly.pdbx_seq_one_letter_code
_entity_poly.pdbx_strand_id
1 'polypeptide(L)'
;MAVAFQLEINQMPVRRKSSSTTQRLAVIGDPISHSLSPLMQNFLIAHFALPFQYEALRVSVNELPAVIARLRRGEFAGVNVTIPHKQAIIPLLDDLDEGAQRMGAVNTVISSNGVLLGHNTDVIGFQRTLESAGSFVQLARDARRHDLHQ
;
A
#
# COMPACT_ATOMS: atom_id res chain seq x y z
N MET A 1 -0.52 -7.63 -5.48
CA MET A 1 -0.73 -6.29 -4.88
C MET A 1 -2.21 -5.88 -4.74
N ALA A 2 -3.11 -6.19 -5.69
CA ALA A 2 -4.52 -5.76 -5.61
C ALA A 2 -5.31 -6.26 -4.37
N VAL A 3 -4.98 -7.44 -3.84
CA VAL A 3 -5.67 -8.04 -2.69
C VAL A 3 -5.36 -7.34 -1.35
N ALA A 4 -4.20 -6.67 -1.23
CA ALA A 4 -3.80 -5.99 0.01
C ALA A 4 -4.64 -4.72 0.27
N PHE A 5 -4.97 -3.96 -0.78
CA PHE A 5 -5.73 -2.71 -0.66
C PHE A 5 -7.21 -2.94 -0.28
N GLN A 6 -7.81 -4.04 -0.77
CA GLN A 6 -9.19 -4.42 -0.44
C GLN A 6 -9.37 -4.74 1.06
N LEU A 7 -8.35 -5.34 1.70
CA LEU A 7 -8.38 -5.64 3.14
C LEU A 7 -8.11 -4.41 4.01
N GLU A 8 -7.43 -3.39 3.48
CA GLU A 8 -7.10 -2.14 4.19
C GLU A 8 -8.24 -1.12 4.11
N ILE A 9 -8.95 -0.98 2.99
CA ILE A 9 -10.14 -0.13 2.89
C ILE A 9 -11.24 -0.62 3.86
N ASN A 10 -11.38 -1.93 4.02
CA ASN A 10 -12.34 -2.52 4.95
C ASN A 10 -11.98 -2.32 6.43
N GLN A 11 -10.72 -1.99 6.75
CA GLN A 11 -10.22 -1.73 8.11
C GLN A 11 -10.00 -0.24 8.41
N MET A 12 -10.01 0.62 7.38
CA MET A 12 -10.11 2.07 7.59
C MET A 12 -11.43 2.37 8.32
N PRO A 13 -11.43 3.21 9.37
CA PRO A 13 -12.67 3.77 9.88
C PRO A 13 -13.19 4.76 8.82
N VAL A 14 -13.79 4.23 7.75
CA VAL A 14 -14.55 5.01 6.78
C VAL A 14 -15.83 5.39 7.48
N ARG A 15 -15.75 6.39 8.37
CA ARG A 15 -16.94 7.10 8.80
C ARG A 15 -17.52 7.65 7.50
N ARG A 16 -18.70 7.14 7.11
CA ARG A 16 -19.53 7.73 6.06
C ARG A 16 -19.79 9.17 6.49
N LYS A 17 -18.90 10.10 6.14
CA LYS A 17 -19.27 11.50 6.10
C LYS A 17 -20.34 11.55 5.03
N SER A 18 -21.53 11.98 5.41
CA SER A 18 -22.64 12.27 4.52
C SER A 18 -22.33 13.50 3.65
N SER A 19 -21.22 13.45 2.90
CA SER A 19 -20.81 14.51 1.99
C SER A 19 -20.32 13.86 0.70
N SER A 20 -20.92 14.29 -0.40
CA SER A 20 -20.68 13.93 -1.80
C SER A 20 -19.27 14.29 -2.32
N THR A 21 -18.22 14.17 -1.50
CA THR A 21 -16.88 14.68 -1.81
C THR A 21 -15.91 13.53 -2.03
N THR A 22 -15.44 13.40 -3.26
CA THR A 22 -14.38 12.47 -3.66
C THR A 22 -13.09 12.75 -2.88
N GLN A 23 -12.52 11.73 -2.23
CA GLN A 23 -11.28 11.84 -1.48
C GLN A 23 -10.06 11.48 -2.35
N ARG A 24 -8.89 12.07 -2.09
CA ARG A 24 -7.67 11.80 -2.86
C ARG A 24 -6.79 10.75 -2.18
N LEU A 25 -6.20 9.90 -3.00
CA LEU A 25 -5.16 8.93 -2.67
C LEU A 25 -3.99 9.17 -3.62
N ALA A 26 -2.78 8.81 -3.20
CA ALA A 26 -1.62 8.91 -4.07
C ALA A 26 -0.59 7.81 -3.86
N VAL A 27 0.31 7.63 -4.82
CA VAL A 27 1.62 6.99 -4.60
C VAL A 27 2.71 8.04 -4.65
N ILE A 28 3.64 8.02 -3.69
CA ILE A 28 4.77 8.96 -3.62
C ILE A 28 6.11 8.24 -3.79
N GLY A 29 7.03 8.84 -4.56
CA GLY A 29 8.38 8.31 -4.79
C GLY A 29 9.21 9.19 -5.73
N ASP A 30 10.47 8.82 -5.94
CA ASP A 30 11.34 9.46 -6.93
C ASP A 30 12.42 8.48 -7.41
N PRO A 31 12.38 8.02 -8.68
CA PRO A 31 11.38 8.34 -9.70
C PRO A 31 10.03 7.66 -9.45
N ILE A 32 8.93 8.25 -9.95
CA ILE A 32 7.57 7.71 -9.81
C ILE A 32 6.88 7.35 -11.13
N SER A 33 7.40 7.81 -12.27
CA SER A 33 6.77 7.72 -13.59
C SER A 33 6.48 6.29 -14.06
N HIS A 34 7.23 5.31 -13.57
CA HIS A 34 7.08 3.89 -13.93
C HIS A 34 6.14 3.12 -12.99
N SER A 35 5.52 3.78 -12.00
CA SER A 35 4.60 3.12 -11.10
C SER A 35 3.34 2.66 -11.84
N LEU A 36 3.04 1.37 -11.76
CA LEU A 36 1.77 0.80 -12.26
C LEU A 36 0.60 1.02 -11.28
N SER A 37 0.88 1.52 -10.08
CA SER A 37 -0.12 1.71 -9.02
C SER A 37 -1.29 2.60 -9.46
N PRO A 38 -1.09 3.75 -10.15
CA PRO A 38 -2.22 4.56 -10.61
C PRO A 38 -3.16 3.82 -11.56
N LEU A 39 -2.63 3.00 -12.47
CA LEU A 39 -3.46 2.21 -13.38
C LEU A 39 -4.28 1.18 -12.60
N MET A 40 -3.64 0.42 -11.72
CA MET A 40 -4.30 -0.61 -10.92
C MET A 40 -5.35 -0.03 -9.98
N GLN A 41 -5.01 1.04 -9.26
CA GLN A 41 -5.87 1.62 -8.23
C GLN A 41 -7.06 2.34 -8.84
N ASN A 42 -6.87 3.10 -9.93
CA ASN A 42 -8.01 3.73 -10.61
C ASN A 42 -8.96 2.68 -11.23
N PHE A 43 -8.44 1.54 -11.72
CA PHE A 43 -9.29 0.43 -12.16
C PHE A 43 -10.17 -0.10 -11.02
N LEU A 44 -9.58 -0.37 -9.84
CA LEU A 44 -10.32 -0.88 -8.69
C LEU A 44 -11.34 0.13 -8.16
N ILE A 45 -10.94 1.41 -8.05
CA ILE A 45 -11.81 2.50 -7.63
C ILE A 45 -13.05 2.59 -8.54
N ALA A 46 -12.84 2.55 -9.86
CA ALA A 46 -13.94 2.59 -10.82
C ALA A 46 -14.81 1.32 -10.74
N HIS A 47 -14.18 0.15 -10.67
CA HIS A 47 -14.87 -1.15 -10.62
C HIS A 47 -15.80 -1.27 -9.40
N PHE A 48 -15.37 -0.77 -8.24
CA PHE A 48 -16.14 -0.83 -6.99
C PHE A 48 -16.93 0.46 -6.68
N ALA A 49 -16.99 1.41 -7.61
CA ALA A 49 -17.66 2.70 -7.44
C ALA A 49 -17.27 3.44 -6.14
N LEU A 50 -15.97 3.39 -5.80
CA LEU A 50 -15.46 4.02 -4.58
C LEU A 50 -15.31 5.53 -4.76
N PRO A 51 -15.55 6.34 -3.73
CA PRO A 51 -15.49 7.81 -3.80
C PRO A 51 -14.04 8.32 -3.69
N PHE A 52 -13.12 7.76 -4.47
CA PHE A 52 -11.70 8.11 -4.45
C PHE A 52 -11.17 8.55 -5.81
N GLN A 53 -10.07 9.30 -5.80
CA GLN A 53 -9.20 9.54 -6.95
C GLN A 53 -7.78 9.14 -6.58
N TYR A 54 -7.04 8.52 -7.51
CA TYR A 54 -5.69 8.06 -7.26
C TYR A 54 -4.69 8.64 -8.26
N GLU A 55 -3.62 9.26 -7.76
CA GLU A 55 -2.57 9.88 -8.58
C GLU A 55 -1.15 9.44 -8.20
N ALA A 56 -0.18 9.68 -9.09
CA ALA A 56 1.24 9.55 -8.78
C ALA A 56 1.85 10.92 -8.51
N LEU A 57 2.56 11.05 -7.39
CA LEU A 57 3.28 12.27 -7.03
C LEU A 57 4.77 11.98 -7.02
N ARG A 58 5.51 12.70 -7.85
CA ARG A 58 6.96 12.73 -7.75
C ARG A 58 7.31 13.59 -6.54
N VAL A 59 8.02 13.03 -5.59
CA VAL A 59 8.37 13.71 -4.34
C VAL A 59 9.85 13.42 -4.09
N SER A 60 10.70 14.43 -4.06
CA SER A 60 12.08 14.26 -3.63
C SER A 60 12.16 14.08 -2.11
N VAL A 61 13.31 13.62 -1.59
CA VAL A 61 13.51 13.42 -0.14
C VAL A 61 13.28 14.72 0.65
N ASN A 62 13.66 15.87 0.08
CA ASN A 62 13.51 17.18 0.71
C ASN A 62 12.05 17.67 0.73
N GLU A 63 11.22 17.20 -0.20
CA GLU A 63 9.81 17.56 -0.30
C GLU A 63 8.91 16.66 0.57
N LEU A 64 9.43 15.53 1.04
CA LEU A 64 8.66 14.54 1.80
C LEU A 64 7.94 15.16 3.01
N PRO A 65 8.59 15.97 3.89
CA PRO A 65 7.89 16.59 5.02
C PRO A 65 6.72 17.49 4.60
N ALA A 66 6.85 18.22 3.49
CA ALA A 66 5.80 19.09 2.98
C ALA A 66 4.58 18.26 2.50
N VAL A 67 4.82 17.10 1.89
CA VAL A 67 3.76 16.18 1.48
C VAL A 67 3.06 15.56 2.70
N ILE A 68 3.81 15.15 3.73
CA ILE A 68 3.20 14.63 4.97
C ILE A 68 2.33 15.67 5.67
N ALA A 69 2.72 16.95 5.64
CA ALA A 69 1.87 18.03 6.16
C ALA A 69 0.54 18.15 5.39
N ARG A 70 0.51 17.86 4.08
CA ARG A 70 -0.74 17.83 3.27
C ARG A 70 -1.66 16.69 3.71
N LEU A 71 -1.11 15.51 3.99
CA LEU A 71 -1.87 14.38 4.54
C LEU A 71 -2.48 14.74 5.89
N ARG A 72 -1.70 15.42 6.74
CA ARG A 72 -2.16 15.87 8.07
C ARG A 72 -3.32 16.86 8.00
N ARG A 73 -3.36 17.71 6.96
CA ARG A 73 -4.48 18.62 6.66
C ARG A 73 -5.69 17.95 6.02
N GLY A 74 -5.62 16.66 5.71
CA GLY A 74 -6.70 15.92 5.07
C GLY A 74 -6.83 16.16 3.56
N GLU A 75 -5.78 16.67 2.90
CA GLU A 75 -5.77 16.76 1.43
C GLU A 75 -5.78 15.38 0.76
N PHE A 76 -5.23 14.37 1.46
CA PHE A 76 -5.24 12.97 1.06
C PHE A 76 -5.77 12.11 2.20
N ALA A 77 -6.59 11.10 1.87
CA ALA A 77 -7.03 10.09 2.83
C ALA A 77 -5.92 9.08 3.17
N GLY A 78 -4.94 8.93 2.28
CA GLY A 78 -3.78 8.08 2.47
C GLY A 78 -2.86 8.10 1.26
N VAL A 79 -1.65 7.57 1.42
CA VAL A 79 -0.69 7.42 0.32
C VAL A 79 0.02 6.07 0.39
N ASN A 80 0.34 5.52 -0.78
CA ASN A 80 1.36 4.50 -0.89
C ASN A 80 2.74 5.17 -1.00
N VAL A 81 3.74 4.52 -0.44
CA VAL A 81 5.11 5.03 -0.32
C VAL A 81 6.04 4.07 -1.03
N THR A 82 6.80 4.57 -1.98
CA THR A 82 7.83 3.79 -2.67
C THR A 82 9.22 4.40 -2.49
N ILE A 83 10.22 3.77 -3.11
CA ILE A 83 11.62 4.19 -3.08
C ILE A 83 11.71 5.69 -3.48
N PRO A 84 12.50 6.50 -2.77
CA PRO A 84 13.39 6.18 -1.64
C PRO A 84 12.76 6.38 -0.24
N HIS A 85 11.45 6.62 -0.15
CA HIS A 85 10.84 7.21 1.05
C HIS A 85 10.43 6.24 2.14
N LYS A 86 10.47 4.93 1.88
CA LYS A 86 9.90 3.93 2.80
C LYS A 86 10.49 3.98 4.22
N GLN A 87 11.74 4.39 4.37
CA GLN A 87 12.39 4.58 5.69
C GLN A 87 12.29 6.04 6.16
N ALA A 88 12.55 6.99 5.27
CA ALA A 88 12.59 8.42 5.59
C ALA A 88 11.26 8.99 6.09
N ILE A 89 10.14 8.32 5.76
CA ILE A 89 8.81 8.75 6.20
C ILE A 89 8.52 8.44 7.66
N ILE A 90 9.14 7.41 8.25
CA ILE A 90 8.88 6.93 9.62
C ILE A 90 8.89 8.04 10.67
N PRO A 91 9.94 8.90 10.77
CA PRO A 91 9.98 9.95 11.79
C PRO A 91 8.92 11.04 11.60
N LEU A 92 8.15 11.02 10.52
CA LEU A 92 7.12 12.01 10.20
C LEU A 92 5.70 11.52 10.54
N LEU A 93 5.56 10.27 10.98
CA LEU A 93 4.28 9.62 11.31
C LEU A 93 4.04 9.62 12.82
N ASP A 94 2.78 9.47 13.21
CA ASP A 94 2.38 9.49 14.62
C ASP A 94 2.46 8.09 15.25
N ASP A 95 2.19 7.05 14.46
CA ASP A 95 2.30 5.66 14.88
C ASP A 95 2.58 4.73 13.69
N LEU A 96 3.02 3.51 13.99
CA LEU A 96 3.31 2.44 13.04
C LEU A 96 2.63 1.15 13.49
N ASP A 97 2.09 0.38 12.55
CA ASP A 97 1.71 -1.00 12.85
C ASP A 97 2.92 -1.89 13.14
N GLU A 98 2.69 -3.04 13.77
CA GLU A 98 3.78 -3.95 14.13
C GLU A 98 4.60 -4.42 12.92
N GLY A 99 3.97 -4.52 11.74
CA GLY A 99 4.65 -4.92 10.50
C GLY A 99 5.67 -3.88 10.06
N ALA A 100 5.28 -2.61 10.05
CA ALA A 100 6.13 -1.48 9.75
C ALA A 100 7.25 -1.31 10.78
N GLN A 101 6.93 -1.45 12.07
CA GLN A 101 7.94 -1.39 13.15
C GLN A 101 9.02 -2.47 12.96
N ARG A 102 8.61 -3.73 12.74
CA ARG A 102 9.55 -4.85 12.56
C ARG A 102 10.43 -4.70 11.32
N MET A 103 9.89 -4.17 10.23
CA MET A 103 10.64 -4.01 8.98
C MET A 103 11.51 -2.75 8.94
N GLY A 104 11.22 -1.77 9.79
CA GLY A 104 11.83 -0.45 9.69
C GLY A 104 11.52 0.24 8.36
N ALA A 105 10.36 -0.02 7.76
CA ALA A 105 9.95 0.58 6.51
C ALA A 105 8.42 0.68 6.43
N VAL A 106 7.89 1.69 5.74
CA VAL A 106 6.46 1.94 5.53
C VAL A 106 6.17 2.01 4.04
N ASN A 107 5.17 1.26 3.56
CA ASN A 107 4.71 1.29 2.16
C ASN A 107 3.30 1.88 2.01
N THR A 108 2.57 2.10 3.11
CA THR A 108 1.23 2.70 3.13
C THR A 108 1.08 3.60 4.35
N VAL A 109 0.50 4.78 4.17
CA VAL A 109 0.12 5.71 5.25
C VAL A 109 -1.35 6.04 5.15
N ILE A 110 -2.05 5.98 6.27
CA ILE A 110 -3.46 6.33 6.41
C ILE A 110 -3.57 7.62 7.23
N SER A 111 -4.41 8.56 6.78
CA SER A 111 -4.71 9.79 7.52
C SER A 111 -6.13 9.72 8.08
N SER A 112 -6.25 9.82 9.41
CA SER A 112 -7.53 9.89 10.11
C SER A 112 -7.54 11.09 11.04
N ASN A 113 -8.30 12.14 10.68
CA ASN A 113 -8.38 13.39 11.42
C ASN A 113 -7.01 14.01 11.77
N GLY A 114 -6.05 13.91 10.85
CA GLY A 114 -4.69 14.42 11.03
C GLY A 114 -3.75 13.52 11.84
N VAL A 115 -4.21 12.34 12.25
CA VAL A 115 -3.35 11.27 12.80
C VAL A 115 -2.90 10.38 11.64
N LEU A 116 -1.60 10.17 11.53
CA LEU A 116 -0.94 9.45 10.45
C LEU A 116 -0.40 8.11 10.95
N LEU A 117 -0.97 7.01 10.46
CA LEU A 117 -0.59 5.65 10.78
C LEU A 117 0.15 5.01 9.60
N GLY A 118 1.36 4.51 9.85
CA GLY A 118 2.19 3.81 8.87
C GLY A 118 2.03 2.30 8.91
N HIS A 119 1.96 1.68 7.74
CA HIS A 119 1.83 0.25 7.55
C HIS A 119 2.90 -0.30 6.61
N ASN A 120 3.22 -1.59 6.76
CA ASN A 120 4.05 -2.31 5.82
C ASN A 120 3.45 -3.67 5.43
N THR A 121 2.86 -3.73 4.24
CA THR A 121 2.22 -4.94 3.72
C THR A 121 3.13 -5.84 2.89
N ASP A 122 4.36 -5.40 2.59
CA ASP A 122 5.28 -6.16 1.74
C ASP A 122 5.71 -7.47 2.41
N VAL A 123 5.73 -7.53 3.75
CA VAL A 123 6.07 -8.74 4.53
C VAL A 123 5.08 -9.86 4.32
N ILE A 124 3.79 -9.55 4.49
CA ILE A 124 2.71 -10.51 4.35
C ILE A 124 2.59 -10.95 2.89
N GLY A 125 2.75 -10.00 1.95
CA GLY A 125 2.79 -10.29 0.53
C GLY A 125 3.91 -11.27 0.18
N PHE A 126 5.13 -11.02 0.67
CA PHE A 126 6.28 -11.87 0.42
C PHE A 126 6.16 -13.26 1.05
N GLN A 127 5.69 -13.35 2.31
CA GLN A 127 5.45 -14.63 2.98
C GLN A 127 4.45 -15.50 2.23
N ARG A 128 3.30 -14.92 1.83
CA ARG A 128 2.29 -15.65 1.05
C ARG A 128 2.83 -16.11 -0.30
N THR A 129 3.63 -15.29 -0.96
CA THR A 129 4.29 -15.67 -2.22
C THR A 129 5.25 -16.84 -2.02
N LEU A 130 6.06 -16.83 -0.95
CA LEU A 130 6.97 -17.94 -0.64
C LEU A 130 6.22 -19.23 -0.28
N GLU A 131 5.15 -19.15 0.51
CA GLU A 131 4.31 -20.31 0.85
C GLU A 131 3.64 -20.92 -0.39
N SER A 132 3.15 -20.06 -1.28
CA SER A 132 2.54 -20.47 -2.56
C SER A 132 3.58 -21.09 -3.50
N ALA A 133 4.78 -20.50 -3.58
CA ALA A 133 5.87 -21.02 -4.40
C ALA A 133 6.42 -22.35 -3.84
N GLY A 134 6.55 -22.47 -2.52
CA GLY A 134 6.97 -23.72 -1.87
C GLY A 134 5.98 -24.86 -2.12
N SER A 135 4.68 -24.55 -2.07
CA SER A 135 3.62 -25.49 -2.42
C SER A 135 3.71 -25.93 -3.89
N PHE A 136 4.01 -25.01 -4.81
CA PHE A 136 4.20 -25.33 -6.22
C PHE A 136 5.43 -26.21 -6.47
N VAL A 137 6.54 -25.96 -5.79
CA VAL A 137 7.75 -26.80 -5.89
C VAL A 137 7.51 -28.21 -5.36
N GLN A 138 6.74 -28.35 -4.28
CA GLN A 138 6.38 -29.65 -3.72
C GLN A 138 5.48 -30.44 -4.67
N LEU A 139 4.41 -29.82 -5.20
CA LEU A 139 3.55 -30.40 -6.23
C LEU A 139 4.33 -30.84 -7.48
N ALA A 140 5.28 -30.03 -7.96
CA ALA A 140 6.11 -30.36 -9.12
C ALA A 140 7.15 -31.48 -8.84
N ARG A 141 7.47 -31.76 -7.57
CA ARG A 141 8.29 -32.91 -7.16
C ARG A 141 7.46 -34.17 -7.05
N ASP A 142 6.26 -34.06 -6.48
CA ASP A 142 5.35 -35.20 -6.31
C ASP A 142 4.83 -35.70 -7.66
N ALA A 143 4.48 -34.79 -8.58
CA ALA A 143 4.11 -35.13 -9.96
C ALA A 143 5.22 -35.89 -10.71
N ARG A 144 6.49 -35.50 -10.53
CA ARG A 144 7.64 -36.20 -11.13
C ARG A 144 7.92 -37.59 -10.53
N ARG A 145 7.48 -37.87 -9.31
CA ARG A 145 7.60 -39.20 -8.70
C ARG A 145 6.53 -40.16 -9.19
N HIS A 146 5.35 -39.65 -9.58
CA HIS A 146 4.27 -40.48 -10.12
C HIS A 146 4.54 -40.96 -11.57
N ASP A 147 5.30 -40.22 -12.37
CA ASP A 147 5.66 -40.61 -13.75
C ASP A 147 6.82 -41.62 -13.84
N LEU A 148 7.54 -41.90 -12.75
CA LEU A 148 8.68 -42.83 -12.73
C LEU A 148 8.31 -44.27 -12.31
N HIS A 149 7.03 -44.53 -12.04
CA HIS A 149 6.53 -45.84 -11.61
C HIS A 149 5.37 -46.38 -12.47
N GLN A 150 5.22 -45.89 -13.71
CA GLN A 150 4.39 -46.52 -14.75
C GLN A 150 5.26 -47.05 -15.89
#